data_AF-A0A972MS16-F1
#
_entry.id   AF-A0A972MS16-F1
#
_cell.length_a   1.000
_cell.length_b   1.000
_cell.length_c   1.000
_cell.angle_alpha   90.00
_cell.angle_beta   90.00
_cell.angle_gamma   90.00
#
_symmetry.space_group_name_H-M   'P 1'
#
loop_
_entity.id
_entity.type
_entity.pdbx_description
1 polymer ?
#
loop_
_entity_poly.entity_id
_entity_poly.type
_entity_poly.pdbx_seq_one_letter_code
_entity_poly.pdbx_strand_id
1 'polypeptide(L)'
;MVRKGFTLIELIFAIVIIGFTVLTLPMINDVLDKGMDNTIVQEAIFASATKLQEATTYLWDDNSLDPSEPNGLARVINVDNSCISDVNSSYYRLRPGHIIASFHRRCLNDLTTTAANANTKANVASVDDLNGDSGDLFIGDSASSGGYKTSYTYDITVSSNANYAGVNQSNIKKVDVSVKDGNTIIVQLTTYVMNIGEVDFTKRTF
;
A
#
# COMPACT_ATOMS: atom_id res chain seq x y z
N MET A 1 -47.47 55.67 -27.62
CA MET A 1 -46.24 55.41 -28.42
C MET A 1 -45.05 54.90 -27.55
N VAL A 2 -45.30 54.22 -26.42
CA VAL A 2 -44.26 53.84 -25.43
C VAL A 2 -43.68 52.42 -25.64
N ARG A 3 -44.30 51.59 -26.50
CA ARG A 3 -43.94 50.16 -26.66
C ARG A 3 -42.59 49.89 -27.34
N LYS A 4 -42.06 50.80 -28.17
CA LYS A 4 -40.80 50.55 -28.91
C LYS A 4 -39.53 50.71 -28.07
N GLY A 5 -39.56 51.56 -27.03
CA GLY A 5 -38.42 51.73 -26.12
C GLY A 5 -38.29 50.56 -25.14
N PHE A 6 -39.42 50.02 -24.68
CA PHE A 6 -39.47 48.89 -23.74
C PHE A 6 -38.90 47.59 -24.35
N THR A 7 -39.14 47.34 -25.64
CA THR A 7 -38.59 46.18 -26.35
C THR A 7 -37.08 46.28 -26.62
N LEU A 8 -36.53 47.49 -26.72
CA LEU A 8 -35.11 47.70 -27.00
C LEU A 8 -34.28 47.53 -25.73
N ILE A 9 -34.76 48.04 -24.59
CA ILE A 9 -34.08 47.85 -23.30
C ILE A 9 -34.13 46.39 -22.83
N GLU A 10 -35.23 45.68 -23.08
CA GLU A 10 -35.38 44.26 -22.78
C GLU A 10 -34.39 43.39 -23.57
N LEU A 11 -34.16 43.71 -24.85
CA LEU A 11 -33.17 43.03 -25.68
C LEU A 11 -31.74 43.24 -25.15
N ILE A 12 -31.41 44.46 -24.73
CA ILE A 12 -30.09 44.76 -24.15
C ILE A 12 -29.90 43.98 -22.85
N PHE A 13 -30.90 43.97 -21.96
CA PHE A 13 -30.83 43.18 -20.73
C PHE A 13 -30.68 41.68 -21.02
N ALA A 14 -31.40 41.13 -22.00
CA ALA A 14 -31.28 39.73 -22.38
C ALA A 14 -29.85 39.39 -22.87
N ILE A 15 -29.25 40.22 -23.72
CA ILE A 15 -27.88 39.98 -24.22
C ILE A 15 -26.85 40.08 -23.08
N VAL A 16 -27.00 41.05 -22.18
CA VAL A 16 -26.10 41.22 -21.03
C VAL A 16 -26.20 40.03 -20.08
N ILE A 17 -27.42 39.58 -19.76
CA ILE A 17 -27.65 38.42 -18.89
C ILE A 17 -27.08 37.15 -19.52
N ILE A 18 -27.35 36.92 -20.81
CA ILE A 18 -26.78 35.77 -21.54
C ILE A 18 -25.24 35.86 -21.55
N GLY A 19 -24.68 37.04 -21.80
CA GLY A 19 -23.24 37.28 -21.75
C GLY A 19 -22.63 36.91 -20.40
N PHE A 20 -23.25 37.32 -19.28
CA PHE A 20 -22.80 36.93 -17.94
C PHE A 20 -22.91 35.42 -17.70
N THR A 21 -23.98 34.76 -18.15
CA THR A 21 -24.11 33.30 -18.00
C THR A 21 -23.07 32.52 -18.81
N VAL A 22 -22.75 32.96 -20.03
CA VAL A 22 -21.76 32.30 -20.88
C VAL A 22 -20.34 32.44 -20.31
N LEU A 23 -20.03 33.54 -19.63
CA LEU A 23 -18.75 33.71 -18.92
C LEU A 23 -18.57 32.73 -17.74
N THR A 24 -19.66 32.20 -17.16
CA THR A 24 -19.57 31.23 -16.06
C THR A 24 -19.35 29.78 -16.52
N LEU A 25 -19.63 29.45 -17.79
CA LEU A 25 -19.47 28.08 -18.30
C LEU A 25 -18.02 27.55 -18.21
N PRO A 26 -16.97 28.31 -18.59
CA PRO A 26 -15.59 27.86 -18.44
C PRO A 26 -15.19 27.65 -16.98
N MET A 27 -15.69 28.48 -16.06
CA MET A 27 -15.40 28.35 -14.63
C MET A 27 -16.04 27.09 -14.04
N ILE A 28 -17.26 26.74 -14.46
CA ILE A 28 -17.92 25.50 -14.02
C ILE A 28 -17.13 24.28 -14.49
N ASN A 29 -16.65 24.27 -15.73
CA ASN A 29 -15.85 23.15 -16.25
C ASN A 29 -14.55 22.97 -15.46
N ASP A 30 -13.80 24.05 -15.18
CA ASP A 30 -12.55 23.97 -14.40
C ASP A 30 -12.79 23.46 -12.96
N VAL A 31 -13.92 23.81 -12.35
CA VAL A 31 -14.29 23.28 -11.03
C VAL A 31 -14.69 21.80 -11.10
N LEU A 32 -15.39 21.38 -12.15
CA LEU A 32 -15.74 19.97 -12.35
C LEU A 32 -14.49 19.11 -12.56
N ASP A 33 -13.54 19.58 -13.36
CA ASP A 33 -12.27 18.89 -13.63
C ASP A 33 -11.47 18.71 -12.32
N LYS A 34 -11.33 19.78 -11.51
CA LYS A 34 -10.71 19.69 -10.18
C LYS A 34 -11.46 18.76 -9.22
N GLY A 35 -12.78 18.70 -9.32
CA GLY A 35 -13.60 17.78 -8.54
C GLY A 35 -13.33 16.31 -8.89
N MET A 36 -13.16 16.03 -10.18
CA MET A 36 -12.82 14.70 -10.68
C MET A 36 -11.41 14.28 -10.25
N ASP A 37 -10.41 15.16 -10.39
CA ASP A 37 -9.03 14.89 -9.95
C ASP A 37 -8.96 14.55 -8.45
N ASN A 38 -9.66 15.30 -7.61
CA ASN A 38 -9.71 15.04 -6.18
C ASN A 38 -10.38 13.69 -5.83
N THR A 39 -11.38 13.28 -6.61
CA THR A 39 -12.04 11.98 -6.42
C THR A 39 -11.08 10.84 -6.75
N ILE A 40 -10.34 10.96 -7.85
CA ILE A 40 -9.33 9.98 -8.28
C ILE A 40 -8.21 9.85 -7.24
N VAL A 41 -7.72 10.97 -6.70
CA VAL A 41 -6.69 10.95 -5.64
C VAL A 41 -7.20 10.19 -4.40
N GLN A 42 -8.47 10.35 -4.03
CA GLN A 42 -9.04 9.60 -2.90
C GLN A 42 -9.13 8.10 -3.19
N GLU A 43 -9.61 7.71 -4.39
CA GLU A 43 -9.65 6.31 -4.80
C GLU A 43 -8.24 5.68 -4.82
N ALA A 44 -7.25 6.41 -5.35
CA ALA A 44 -5.84 6.01 -5.35
C ALA A 44 -5.28 5.82 -3.94
N ILE A 45 -5.63 6.69 -2.98
CA ILE A 45 -5.26 6.55 -1.57
C ILE A 45 -5.86 5.27 -0.98
N PHE A 46 -7.16 5.03 -1.19
CA PHE A 46 -7.83 3.84 -0.65
C PHE A 46 -7.27 2.55 -1.24
N ALA A 47 -7.02 2.52 -2.54
CA ALA A 47 -6.46 1.35 -3.21
C ALA A 47 -5.00 1.10 -2.78
N SER A 48 -4.18 2.15 -2.68
CA SER A 48 -2.82 2.05 -2.13
C SER A 48 -2.82 1.53 -0.70
N ALA A 49 -3.75 2.03 0.14
CA ALA A 49 -3.88 1.60 1.53
C ALA A 49 -4.31 0.14 1.63
N THR A 50 -5.20 -0.32 0.73
CA THR A 50 -5.63 -1.72 0.66
C THR A 50 -4.47 -2.64 0.30
N LYS A 51 -3.67 -2.26 -0.71
CA LYS A 51 -2.45 -3.01 -1.10
C LYS A 51 -1.39 -3.00 -0.01
N LEU A 52 -1.21 -1.91 0.72
CA LEU A 52 -0.33 -1.89 1.88
C LEU A 52 -0.83 -2.80 3.02
N GLN A 53 -2.13 -2.79 3.30
CA GLN A 53 -2.70 -3.69 4.30
C GLN A 53 -2.54 -5.15 3.88
N GLU A 54 -2.81 -5.48 2.62
CA GLU A 54 -2.55 -6.79 2.03
C GLU A 54 -1.08 -7.20 2.26
N ALA A 55 -0.13 -6.32 1.95
CA ALA A 55 1.30 -6.56 2.18
C ALA A 55 1.64 -6.89 3.64
N THR A 56 0.99 -6.24 4.62
CA THR A 56 1.24 -6.51 6.05
C THR A 56 0.69 -7.86 6.54
N THR A 57 -0.14 -8.54 5.75
CA THR A 57 -0.69 -9.85 6.14
C THR A 57 0.18 -11.03 5.71
N TYR A 58 1.13 -10.83 4.80
CA TYR A 58 2.06 -11.87 4.35
C TYR A 58 3.17 -12.14 5.37
N LEU A 59 3.82 -13.30 5.20
CA LEU A 59 5.01 -13.66 5.97
C LEU A 59 6.11 -12.63 5.73
N TRP A 60 6.92 -12.35 6.76
CA TRP A 60 8.00 -11.37 6.60
C TRP A 60 9.00 -11.75 5.50
N ASP A 61 9.26 -13.05 5.33
CA ASP A 61 10.18 -13.64 4.34
C ASP A 61 9.82 -15.11 4.14
N ASP A 62 10.14 -15.69 2.98
CA ASP A 62 9.92 -17.12 2.69
C ASP A 62 10.56 -18.04 3.73
N ASN A 63 11.75 -17.67 4.22
CA ASN A 63 12.46 -18.45 5.23
C ASN A 63 11.92 -18.23 6.65
N SER A 64 10.82 -17.48 6.82
CA SER A 64 10.19 -17.29 8.14
C SER A 64 9.50 -18.56 8.62
N LEU A 65 9.18 -19.49 7.71
CA LEU A 65 8.66 -20.80 8.06
C LEU A 65 9.82 -21.75 8.36
N ASP A 66 9.72 -22.45 9.48
CA ASP A 66 10.72 -23.45 9.85
C ASP A 66 10.57 -24.68 8.95
N PRO A 67 11.62 -25.13 8.24
CA PRO A 67 11.52 -26.30 7.37
C PRO A 67 11.20 -27.59 8.15
N SER A 68 11.45 -27.63 9.46
CA SER A 68 11.04 -28.73 10.33
C SER A 68 9.55 -28.72 10.69
N GLU A 69 8.86 -27.59 10.48
CA GLU A 69 7.43 -27.39 10.74
C GLU A 69 6.77 -26.59 9.59
N PRO A 70 6.61 -27.19 8.39
CA PRO A 70 6.14 -26.46 7.21
C PRO A 70 4.70 -25.94 7.30
N ASN A 71 3.87 -26.51 8.18
CA ASN A 71 2.52 -26.02 8.51
C ASN A 71 2.49 -25.22 9.83
N GLY A 72 3.66 -24.80 10.29
CA GLY A 72 3.85 -24.03 11.51
C GLY A 72 3.52 -22.55 11.35
N LEU A 73 3.69 -21.82 12.45
CA LEU A 73 3.59 -20.37 12.47
C LEU A 73 4.91 -19.73 12.03
N ALA A 74 4.84 -18.51 11.50
CA ALA A 74 6.03 -17.76 11.13
C ALA A 74 6.92 -17.50 12.36
N ARG A 75 8.22 -17.70 12.22
CA ARG A 75 9.22 -17.48 13.28
C ARG A 75 10.18 -16.36 12.88
N VAL A 76 10.90 -15.85 13.87
CA VAL A 76 11.88 -14.78 13.67
C VAL A 76 13.15 -15.35 13.05
N ILE A 77 13.58 -14.78 11.92
CA ILE A 77 14.88 -15.08 11.30
C ILE A 77 16.00 -14.35 12.05
N ASN A 78 17.14 -14.99 12.29
CA ASN A 78 18.23 -14.39 13.06
C ASN A 78 19.17 -13.51 12.20
N VAL A 79 18.68 -12.40 11.64
CA VAL A 79 19.48 -11.54 10.73
C VAL A 79 20.47 -10.60 11.42
N ASP A 80 20.32 -10.32 12.71
CA ASP A 80 21.17 -9.41 13.49
C ASP A 80 21.85 -10.09 14.69
N ASN A 81 21.84 -11.43 14.71
CA ASN A 81 22.34 -12.24 15.82
C ASN A 81 21.70 -11.89 17.17
N SER A 82 20.45 -11.42 17.16
CA SER A 82 19.70 -11.02 18.35
C SER A 82 18.97 -12.18 19.03
N CYS A 83 18.89 -13.34 18.37
CA CYS A 83 18.30 -14.55 18.93
C CYS A 83 19.29 -15.27 19.84
N ILE A 84 18.87 -15.60 21.05
CA ILE A 84 19.68 -16.31 22.04
C ILE A 84 19.82 -17.79 21.65
N SER A 85 21.05 -18.25 21.49
CA SER A 85 21.40 -19.61 21.05
C SER A 85 21.76 -20.57 22.19
N ASP A 86 21.88 -20.09 23.43
CA ASP A 86 22.24 -20.92 24.59
C ASP A 86 21.06 -21.80 25.02
N VAL A 87 21.20 -23.11 24.81
CA VAL A 87 20.21 -24.14 25.17
C VAL A 87 19.91 -24.22 26.67
N ASN A 88 20.81 -23.72 27.52
CA ASN A 88 20.65 -23.73 28.98
C ASN A 88 19.97 -22.46 29.49
N SER A 89 19.77 -21.46 28.63
CA SER A 89 19.12 -20.21 29.00
C SER A 89 17.60 -20.38 29.02
N SER A 90 16.94 -19.76 30.00
CA SER A 90 15.48 -19.60 30.00
C SER A 90 14.97 -18.77 28.81
N TYR A 91 15.88 -18.11 28.09
CA TYR A 91 15.60 -17.32 26.89
C TYR A 91 16.02 -18.02 25.60
N TYR A 92 16.26 -19.34 25.63
CA TYR A 92 16.64 -20.08 24.43
C TYR A 92 15.67 -19.83 23.27
N ARG A 93 16.21 -19.42 22.11
CA ARG A 93 15.49 -19.03 20.88
C ARG A 93 14.61 -17.79 21.01
N LEU A 94 14.93 -16.88 21.94
CA LEU A 94 14.24 -15.61 22.12
C LEU A 94 15.12 -14.43 21.76
N ARG A 95 14.47 -13.38 21.28
CA ARG A 95 15.05 -12.05 21.09
C ARG A 95 14.73 -11.18 22.30
N PRO A 96 15.58 -10.19 22.66
CA PRO A 96 15.19 -9.13 23.58
C PRO A 96 13.79 -8.57 23.28
N GLY A 97 12.93 -8.53 24.29
CA GLY A 97 11.52 -8.12 24.18
C GLY A 97 10.52 -9.28 24.00
N HIS A 98 10.97 -10.50 23.73
CA HIS A 98 10.09 -11.68 23.75
C HIS A 98 9.71 -12.03 25.19
N ILE A 99 8.49 -12.54 25.36
CA ILE A 99 7.95 -12.96 26.66
C ILE A 99 8.29 -14.43 26.88
N ILE A 100 8.81 -14.77 28.06
CA ILE A 100 9.07 -16.17 28.45
C ILE A 100 7.74 -16.82 28.86
N ALA A 101 7.10 -17.52 27.94
CA ALA A 101 5.85 -18.25 28.17
C ALA A 101 5.74 -19.45 27.21
N SER A 102 4.74 -20.32 27.32
CA SER A 102 4.46 -21.27 26.23
C SER A 102 3.83 -20.52 25.04
N PHE A 103 3.92 -21.00 23.79
CA PHE A 103 3.14 -20.47 22.65
C PHE A 103 3.39 -19.00 22.24
N HIS A 104 4.53 -18.44 22.62
CA HIS A 104 4.98 -17.10 22.25
C HIS A 104 5.78 -17.09 20.93
N ARG A 105 6.12 -15.89 20.47
CA ARG A 105 7.03 -15.65 19.34
C ARG A 105 8.41 -16.20 19.64
N ARG A 106 8.98 -16.92 18.68
CA ARG A 106 10.27 -17.60 18.81
C ARG A 106 11.10 -17.32 17.57
N CYS A 107 12.41 -17.38 17.73
CA CYS A 107 13.31 -17.49 16.59
C CYS A 107 13.22 -18.88 15.96
N LEU A 108 13.71 -18.99 14.73
CA LEU A 108 13.86 -20.26 14.04
C LEU A 108 14.72 -21.26 14.84
N ASN A 109 14.49 -22.54 14.60
CA ASN A 109 15.31 -23.59 15.20
C ASN A 109 16.75 -23.53 14.69
N ASP A 110 16.91 -23.23 13.41
CA ASP A 110 18.18 -22.95 12.75
C ASP A 110 18.44 -21.43 12.74
N LEU A 111 19.45 -21.01 13.50
CA LEU A 111 19.85 -19.60 13.61
C LEU A 111 20.82 -19.17 12.50
N THR A 112 21.23 -20.09 11.63
CA THR A 112 22.08 -19.80 10.46
C THR A 112 21.25 -19.43 9.23
N THR A 113 19.93 -19.67 9.27
CA THR A 113 19.01 -19.28 8.20
C THR A 113 19.02 -17.76 8.02
N THR A 114 19.28 -17.32 6.80
CA THR A 114 19.22 -15.91 6.40
C THR A 114 17.92 -15.62 5.64
N ALA A 115 17.50 -14.35 5.61
CA ALA A 115 16.38 -13.93 4.77
C ALA A 115 16.65 -14.28 3.30
N ALA A 116 15.69 -14.93 2.64
CA ALA A 116 15.78 -15.29 1.23
C ALA A 116 15.84 -14.04 0.36
N ASN A 117 15.00 -13.04 0.68
CA ASN A 117 14.77 -11.86 -0.17
C ASN A 117 14.52 -12.25 -1.63
N ALA A 118 13.81 -13.36 -1.83
CA ALA A 118 13.53 -13.89 -3.14
C ALA A 118 12.24 -13.23 -3.64
N ASN A 119 12.24 -12.82 -4.90
CA ASN A 119 11.04 -12.30 -5.55
C ASN A 119 10.49 -13.40 -6.44
N THR A 120 9.65 -14.26 -5.88
CA THR A 120 9.02 -15.36 -6.61
C THR A 120 7.55 -15.07 -6.86
N LYS A 121 7.26 -14.29 -7.92
CA LYS A 121 5.89 -13.95 -8.35
C LYS A 121 4.95 -15.15 -8.60
N ALA A 122 5.46 -16.38 -8.64
CA ALA A 122 4.67 -17.58 -8.90
C ALA A 122 3.78 -17.99 -7.72
N ASN A 123 4.18 -17.68 -6.48
CA ASN A 123 3.41 -17.96 -5.26
C ASN A 123 3.70 -16.86 -4.24
N VAL A 124 2.90 -15.80 -4.23
CA VAL A 124 3.06 -14.72 -3.25
C VAL A 124 2.73 -15.25 -1.85
N ALA A 125 3.77 -15.58 -1.09
CA ALA A 125 3.65 -16.10 0.27
C ALA A 125 4.31 -15.16 1.29
N SER A 126 5.28 -14.36 0.84
CA SER A 126 6.03 -13.43 1.67
C SER A 126 5.97 -11.99 1.14
N VAL A 127 6.41 -11.07 1.99
CA VAL A 127 6.47 -9.64 1.65
C VAL A 127 7.46 -9.39 0.51
N ASP A 128 8.56 -10.14 0.40
CA ASP A 128 9.54 -9.98 -0.68
C ASP A 128 9.03 -10.42 -2.06
N ASP A 129 8.07 -11.36 -2.12
CA ASP A 129 7.41 -11.75 -3.36
C ASP A 129 6.56 -10.63 -3.96
N LEU A 130 6.09 -9.68 -3.13
CA LEU A 130 5.34 -8.51 -3.60
C LEU A 130 6.21 -7.49 -4.33
N ASN A 131 7.54 -7.64 -4.27
CA ASN A 131 8.42 -6.68 -4.90
C ASN A 131 8.21 -6.67 -6.42
N GLY A 132 8.05 -5.48 -6.99
CA GLY A 132 7.74 -5.31 -8.40
C GLY A 132 6.39 -5.90 -8.81
N ASP A 133 5.47 -6.20 -7.89
CA ASP A 133 4.07 -6.44 -8.25
C ASP A 133 3.47 -5.15 -8.78
N SER A 134 2.80 -5.24 -9.92
CA SER A 134 2.25 -4.09 -10.63
C SER A 134 1.05 -4.51 -11.44
N GLY A 135 0.03 -3.67 -11.48
CA GLY A 135 -1.18 -3.95 -12.23
C GLY A 135 -2.07 -2.74 -12.39
N ASP A 136 -3.18 -2.93 -13.10
CA ASP A 136 -4.19 -1.89 -13.26
C ASP A 136 -4.96 -1.70 -11.94
N LEU A 137 -5.12 -0.45 -11.52
CA LEU A 137 -5.91 -0.10 -10.34
C LEU A 137 -7.41 -0.34 -10.57
N PHE A 138 -7.85 -0.17 -11.80
CA PHE A 138 -9.23 -0.33 -12.24
C PHE A 138 -9.27 -1.29 -13.42
N ILE A 139 -9.95 -2.42 -13.26
CA ILE A 139 -10.28 -3.30 -14.39
C ILE A 139 -11.35 -2.59 -15.20
N GLY A 140 -10.92 -1.83 -16.21
CA GLY A 140 -11.83 -1.17 -17.14
C GLY A 140 -12.50 -2.21 -18.02
N ASP A 141 -13.74 -2.55 -17.73
CA ASP A 141 -14.58 -3.20 -18.73
C ASP A 141 -14.86 -2.18 -19.84
N SER A 142 -14.13 -2.33 -20.93
CA SER A 142 -14.42 -1.77 -22.26
C SER A 142 -14.63 -0.24 -22.33
N ALA A 143 -13.60 0.48 -22.81
CA ALA A 143 -13.70 1.74 -23.57
C ALA A 143 -14.94 2.63 -23.27
N SER A 144 -15.07 3.13 -22.04
CA SER A 144 -16.13 4.10 -21.73
C SER A 144 -15.62 5.52 -21.99
N SER A 145 -16.06 6.05 -23.13
CA SER A 145 -16.28 7.46 -23.44
C SER A 145 -16.04 8.44 -22.27
N GLY A 146 -14.94 9.19 -22.32
CA GLY A 146 -14.81 10.49 -21.67
C GLY A 146 -14.01 10.52 -20.36
N GLY A 147 -12.68 10.65 -20.46
CA GLY A 147 -11.80 11.40 -19.56
C GLY A 147 -11.59 10.94 -18.10
N TYR A 148 -12.55 10.26 -17.47
CA TYR A 148 -12.54 10.01 -16.01
C TYR A 148 -11.73 8.78 -15.59
N LYS A 149 -11.52 7.81 -16.49
CA LYS A 149 -10.81 6.56 -16.19
C LYS A 149 -9.60 6.42 -17.10
N THR A 150 -8.53 7.17 -16.82
CA THR A 150 -7.22 6.84 -17.38
C THR A 150 -6.70 5.55 -16.74
N SER A 151 -5.76 4.90 -17.43
CA SER A 151 -5.15 3.62 -17.02
C SER A 151 -4.23 3.84 -15.81
N TYR A 152 -4.80 4.08 -14.64
CA TYR A 152 -4.04 4.16 -13.41
C TYR A 152 -3.47 2.78 -13.07
N THR A 153 -2.16 2.73 -12.85
CA THR A 153 -1.47 1.50 -12.45
C THR A 153 -0.96 1.63 -11.02
N TYR A 154 -0.86 0.51 -10.33
CA TYR A 154 -0.14 0.44 -9.06
C TYR A 154 1.20 -0.28 -9.25
N ASP A 155 2.14 0.03 -8.38
CA ASP A 155 3.48 -0.57 -8.33
C ASP A 155 3.90 -0.72 -6.87
N ILE A 156 4.30 -1.93 -6.50
CA ILE A 156 4.75 -2.26 -5.15
C ILE A 156 6.26 -2.46 -5.21
N THR A 157 6.99 -1.72 -4.39
CA THR A 157 8.44 -1.91 -4.22
C THR A 157 8.73 -2.31 -2.80
N VAL A 158 9.52 -3.36 -2.62
CA VAL A 158 9.97 -3.82 -1.32
C VAL A 158 11.48 -3.71 -1.25
N SER A 159 11.97 -3.00 -0.23
CA SER A 159 13.39 -2.85 0.05
C SER A 159 13.75 -3.51 1.38
N SER A 160 14.70 -4.43 1.33
CA SER A 160 15.35 -5.01 2.50
C SER A 160 16.38 -4.04 3.06
N ASN A 161 16.77 -4.23 4.34
CA ASN A 161 17.67 -3.33 5.07
C ASN A 161 17.18 -1.88 5.09
N ALA A 162 15.89 -1.69 5.36
CA ALA A 162 15.27 -0.37 5.29
C ALA A 162 15.95 0.63 6.24
N ASN A 163 16.14 1.87 5.75
CA ASN A 163 16.59 2.97 6.61
C ASN A 163 15.42 3.41 7.50
N TYR A 164 15.58 3.23 8.81
CA TYR A 164 14.66 3.69 9.82
C TYR A 164 15.41 4.56 10.83
N ALA A 165 14.96 5.80 11.01
CA ALA A 165 15.61 6.79 11.88
C ALA A 165 17.10 7.03 11.58
N GLY A 166 17.50 6.95 10.30
CA GLY A 166 18.89 7.20 9.87
C GLY A 166 19.80 5.98 9.94
N VAL A 167 19.29 4.81 10.35
CA VAL A 167 20.05 3.57 10.47
C VAL A 167 19.43 2.49 9.58
N ASN A 168 20.26 1.77 8.84
CA ASN A 168 19.80 0.62 8.05
C ASN A 168 19.54 -0.56 8.98
N GLN A 169 18.32 -1.09 8.95
CA GLN A 169 17.86 -2.16 9.83
C GLN A 169 17.57 -3.42 9.01
N SER A 170 18.34 -4.49 9.23
CA SER A 170 18.15 -5.77 8.53
C SER A 170 16.87 -6.51 8.94
N ASN A 171 16.32 -6.19 10.10
CA ASN A 171 15.07 -6.73 10.62
C ASN A 171 13.81 -6.04 10.09
N ILE A 172 13.95 -5.05 9.20
CA ILE A 172 12.84 -4.25 8.69
C ILE A 172 12.88 -4.22 7.17
N LYS A 173 11.73 -4.55 6.55
CA LYS A 173 11.47 -4.34 5.13
C LYS A 173 10.59 -3.11 4.97
N LYS A 174 10.93 -2.22 4.04
CA LYS A 174 10.11 -1.07 3.66
C LYS A 174 9.32 -1.44 2.42
N VAL A 175 8.00 -1.28 2.50
CA VAL A 175 7.07 -1.53 1.41
C VAL A 175 6.50 -0.19 0.97
N ASP A 176 6.75 0.15 -0.30
CA ASP A 176 6.23 1.33 -0.95
C ASP A 176 5.17 0.90 -1.98
N VAL A 177 3.95 1.42 -1.85
CA VAL A 177 2.90 1.25 -2.86
C VAL A 177 2.68 2.59 -3.53
N SER A 178 2.89 2.63 -4.84
CA SER A 178 2.73 3.83 -5.66
C SER A 178 1.61 3.64 -6.67
N VAL A 179 0.69 4.58 -6.75
CA VAL A 179 -0.28 4.69 -7.84
C VAL A 179 0.22 5.72 -8.85
N LYS A 180 0.24 5.32 -10.12
CA LYS A 180 0.83 6.07 -11.23
C LYS A 180 -0.21 6.35 -12.32
N ASP A 181 -0.09 7.53 -12.92
CA ASP A 181 -0.68 7.86 -14.22
C ASP A 181 0.43 7.89 -15.26
N GLY A 182 0.52 6.84 -16.06
CA GLY A 182 1.70 6.57 -16.88
C GLY A 182 2.97 6.48 -16.02
N ASN A 183 3.85 7.48 -16.13
CA ASN A 183 5.12 7.55 -15.38
C ASN A 183 5.07 8.48 -14.16
N THR A 184 3.96 9.19 -13.94
CA THR A 184 3.83 10.16 -12.85
C THR A 184 3.22 9.49 -11.64
N ILE A 185 3.90 9.55 -10.49
CA ILE A 185 3.36 9.06 -9.21
C ILE A 185 2.35 10.10 -8.70
N ILE A 186 1.12 9.68 -8.48
CA ILE A 186 0.05 10.53 -7.92
C ILE A 186 0.02 10.37 -6.40
N VAL A 187 0.09 9.11 -5.94
CA VAL A 187 0.07 8.75 -4.53
C VAL A 187 1.17 7.74 -4.29
N GLN A 188 1.93 7.94 -3.21
CA GLN A 188 2.84 6.94 -2.68
C GLN A 188 2.57 6.80 -1.19
N LEU A 189 2.27 5.59 -0.76
CA LEU A 189 2.16 5.24 0.65
C LEU A 189 3.27 4.26 1.01
N THR A 190 3.80 4.42 2.22
CA THR A 190 4.90 3.60 2.74
C THR A 190 4.48 2.93 4.04
N THR A 191 4.82 1.65 4.20
CA THR A 191 4.79 0.97 5.49
C THR A 191 6.09 0.21 5.74
N TYR A 192 6.27 -0.24 6.98
CA TYR A 192 7.41 -1.04 7.40
C TYR A 192 6.90 -2.35 7.98
N VAL A 193 7.43 -3.46 7.48
CA VAL A 193 7.16 -4.80 8.00
C VAL A 193 8.38 -5.28 8.75
N MET A 194 8.16 -5.75 9.97
CA MET A 194 9.24 -6.13 10.89
C MET A 194 9.31 -7.65 11.04
N ASN A 195 10.53 -8.16 11.16
CA ASN A 195 10.81 -9.54 11.51
C ASN A 195 10.49 -9.79 13.00
N ILE A 196 9.23 -10.14 13.27
CA ILE A 196 8.72 -10.31 14.64
C ILE A 196 8.05 -11.68 14.88
N GLY A 197 7.84 -12.47 13.82
CA GLY A 197 7.16 -13.76 13.89
C GLY A 197 5.73 -13.69 14.41
N GLU A 198 5.12 -14.87 14.54
CA GLU A 198 3.74 -15.06 14.97
C GLU A 198 3.65 -15.61 16.40
N VAL A 199 2.51 -15.36 17.06
CA VAL A 199 2.18 -15.93 18.37
C VAL A 199 1.16 -17.05 18.20
N ASP A 200 1.25 -18.08 19.04
CA ASP A 200 0.36 -19.25 19.03
C ASP A 200 -0.72 -19.16 20.13
N PHE A 201 -0.68 -18.14 20.99
CA PHE A 201 -1.61 -17.97 22.13
C PHE A 201 -3.11 -17.97 21.76
N THR A 202 -3.46 -17.66 20.52
CA THR A 202 -4.83 -17.40 20.09
C THR A 202 -5.38 -18.41 19.10
N LYS A 203 -4.68 -19.53 18.83
CA LYS A 203 -5.24 -20.57 17.98
C LYS A 203 -6.42 -21.21 18.71
N ARG A 204 -7.65 -20.80 18.36
CA ARG A 204 -8.87 -21.47 18.80
C ARG A 204 -8.85 -22.88 18.22
N THR A 205 -8.36 -23.84 19.00
CA THR A 205 -8.62 -25.26 18.78
C THR A 205 -10.10 -25.48 19.05
N PHE A 206 -10.88 -25.65 17.99
CA PHE A 206 -12.22 -26.24 18.05
C PHE A 206 -12.11 -27.76 17.98
#